data_AF-A0A8K1DAN0-F1
#
_entry.id   AF-A0A8K1DAN0-F1
#
_cell.length_a   1.000
_cell.length_b   1.000
_cell.length_c   1.000
_cell.angle_alpha   90.00
_cell.angle_beta   90.00
_cell.angle_gamma   90.00
#
_symmetry.space_group_name_H-M   'P 1'
#
loop_
_entity.id
_entity.type
_entity.pdbx_description
1 polymer ?
#
loop_
_entity_poly.entity_id
_entity_poly.type
_entity_poly.pdbx_seq_one_letter_code
_entity_poly.pdbx_strand_id
1 'polypeptide(L)'
;MWYEILPGMAIMGVCLSIPGIATVFMHRLCHGGKEKRIAHYPYEWTLMERDRRLSDVKKHYVPKAGSGGAGQTVPVEVFYRLESSRLIQR
;
A
#
# COMPACT_ATOMS: atom_id res chain seq x y z
N MET A 1 4.90 -8.51 44.09
CA MET A 1 3.45 -8.50 44.38
C MET A 1 2.64 -7.88 43.24
N TRP A 2 2.57 -6.56 43.03
CA TRP A 2 1.80 -6.00 41.89
C TRP A 2 2.54 -5.99 40.53
N TYR A 3 3.87 -5.85 40.54
CA TYR A 3 4.69 -5.83 39.32
C TYR A 3 4.83 -7.18 38.61
N GLU A 4 4.42 -8.30 39.24
CA GLU A 4 4.49 -9.64 38.65
C GLU A 4 3.52 -9.84 37.46
N ILE A 5 2.52 -8.96 37.30
CA ILE A 5 1.61 -8.98 36.14
C ILE A 5 2.21 -8.29 34.90
N LEU A 6 3.15 -7.36 35.11
CA LEU A 6 3.80 -6.61 34.03
C LEU A 6 4.53 -7.51 33.01
N PRO A 7 5.30 -8.54 33.40
CA PRO A 7 5.94 -9.41 32.41
C PRO A 7 4.91 -10.19 31.59
N GLY A 8 3.80 -10.63 32.18
CA GLY A 8 2.72 -11.31 31.45
C GLY A 8 2.08 -10.41 30.39
N MET A 9 1.76 -9.18 30.76
CA MET A 9 1.20 -8.17 29.84
C MET A 9 2.20 -7.76 28.75
N ALA A 10 3.49 -7.63 29.09
CA ALA A 10 4.54 -7.31 28.13
C ALA A 10 4.71 -8.40 27.07
N ILE A 11 4.75 -9.67 27.48
CA ILE A 11 4.89 -10.81 26.56
C ILE A 11 3.68 -10.90 25.64
N MET A 12 2.46 -10.74 26.16
CA MET A 12 1.24 -10.71 25.34
C MET A 12 1.25 -9.56 24.33
N GLY A 13 1.65 -8.35 24.74
CA GLY A 13 1.75 -7.19 23.86
C GLY A 13 2.79 -7.37 22.75
N VAL A 14 3.95 -7.96 23.07
CA VAL A 14 4.97 -8.28 22.07
C VAL A 14 4.46 -9.32 21.09
N CYS A 15 3.84 -10.40 21.58
CA CYS A 15 3.33 -11.48 20.73
C CYS A 15 2.25 -10.98 19.73
N LEU A 16 1.39 -10.05 20.16
CA LEU A 16 0.35 -9.46 19.30
C LEU A 16 0.87 -8.36 18.36
N SER A 17 1.96 -7.66 18.72
CA SER A 17 2.53 -6.61 17.86
C SER A 17 3.38 -7.17 16.72
N ILE A 18 4.05 -8.30 16.92
CA ILE A 18 4.87 -8.99 15.90
C ILE A 18 4.12 -9.19 14.56
N PRO A 19 2.91 -9.78 14.50
CA PRO A 19 2.22 -9.98 13.23
C PRO A 19 1.85 -8.66 12.53
N GLY A 20 1.49 -7.61 13.29
CA GLY A 20 1.21 -6.29 12.72
C GLY A 20 2.44 -5.68 12.05
N ILE A 21 3.59 -5.73 12.73
CA ILE A 21 4.84 -5.22 12.18
C ILE A 21 5.30 -6.06 10.98
N ALA A 22 5.24 -7.39 11.10
CA ALA A 22 5.64 -8.31 10.04
C ALA A 22 4.82 -8.13 8.76
N THR A 23 3.49 -7.95 8.87
CA THR A 23 2.62 -7.74 7.71
C THR A 23 2.90 -6.42 7.00
N VAL A 24 3.19 -5.34 7.71
CA VAL A 24 3.59 -4.05 7.10
C VAL A 24 4.88 -4.20 6.30
N PHE A 25 5.89 -4.88 6.85
CA PHE A 25 7.14 -5.13 6.13
C PHE A 25 6.92 -6.02 4.90
N MET A 26 6.16 -7.11 5.05
CA MET A 26 5.81 -7.99 3.92
C MET A 26 5.04 -7.25 2.83
N HIS A 27 4.09 -6.39 3.18
CA HIS A 27 3.34 -5.57 2.23
C HIS A 27 4.26 -4.64 1.45
N ARG A 28 5.18 -3.95 2.13
CA ARG A 28 6.17 -3.08 1.48
C ARG A 28 7.11 -3.86 0.56
N LEU A 29 7.58 -5.05 0.96
CA LEU A 29 8.47 -5.86 0.14
C LEU A 29 7.76 -6.39 -1.12
N CYS A 30 6.55 -6.92 -1.00
CA CYS A 30 5.84 -7.51 -2.13
C CYS A 30 5.30 -6.48 -3.14
N HIS A 31 5.07 -5.22 -2.73
CA HIS A 31 4.48 -4.17 -3.57
C HIS A 31 5.49 -3.08 -3.97
N GLY A 32 6.79 -3.40 -3.96
CA GLY A 32 7.84 -2.52 -4.48
C GLY A 32 8.08 -1.27 -3.64
N GLY A 33 7.95 -1.38 -2.31
CA GLY A 33 8.14 -0.30 -1.35
C GLY A 33 6.92 0.60 -1.14
N LYS A 34 5.79 0.29 -1.78
CA LYS A 34 4.54 1.05 -1.67
C LYS A 34 3.53 0.34 -0.78
N GLU A 35 2.55 1.09 -0.32
CA GLU A 35 1.41 0.53 0.39
C GLU A 35 0.58 -0.37 -0.54
N LYS A 36 0.06 -1.48 0.00
CA LYS A 36 -0.78 -2.39 -0.79
C LYS A 36 -2.06 -1.68 -1.20
N ARG A 37 -2.38 -1.68 -2.50
CA ARG A 37 -3.69 -1.23 -2.97
C ARG A 37 -4.77 -2.25 -2.56
N ILE A 38 -5.81 -1.77 -1.89
CA ILE A 38 -6.99 -2.54 -1.51
C ILE A 38 -8.12 -2.09 -2.44
N ALA A 39 -8.73 -3.03 -3.17
CA ALA A 39 -9.88 -2.75 -4.02
C ALA A 39 -11.15 -3.16 -3.27
N HIS A 40 -11.83 -2.18 -2.69
CA HIS A 40 -13.14 -2.36 -2.07
C HIS A 40 -14.26 -2.27 -3.13
N TYR A 41 -14.07 -1.44 -4.15
CA TYR A 41 -15.05 -1.21 -5.21
C TYR A 41 -14.65 -1.88 -6.52
N PRO A 42 -15.62 -2.27 -7.37
CA PRO A 42 -15.33 -2.90 -8.66
C PRO A 42 -14.53 -1.98 -9.59
N TYR A 43 -14.71 -0.66 -9.48
CA TYR A 43 -13.94 0.33 -10.22
C TYR A 43 -12.44 0.31 -9.85
N GLU A 44 -12.11 0.10 -8.58
CA GLU A 44 -10.70 0.04 -8.14
C GLU A 44 -10.01 -1.21 -8.70
N TRP A 45 -10.75 -2.33 -8.80
CA TRP A 45 -10.24 -3.56 -9.40
C TRP A 45 -9.97 -3.41 -10.91
N THR A 46 -10.87 -2.78 -11.65
CA THR A 46 -10.67 -2.56 -13.09
C THR A 46 -9.47 -1.65 -13.36
N LEU A 47 -9.20 -0.68 -12.49
CA LEU A 47 -8.00 0.15 -12.56
C LEU A 47 -6.71 -0.62 -12.21
N MET A 48 -6.72 -1.45 -11.17
CA MET A 48 -5.57 -2.31 -10.86
C MET A 48 -5.23 -3.26 -12.01
N GLU A 49 -6.25 -3.80 -12.66
CA GLU A 49 -6.12 -4.69 -13.81
C GLU A 49 -5.61 -3.94 -15.06
N ARG A 50 -6.02 -2.69 -15.26
CA ARG A 50 -5.43 -1.80 -16.28
C ARG A 50 -3.94 -1.58 -16.02
N ASP A 51 -3.55 -1.23 -14.79
CA ASP A 51 -2.14 -1.00 -14.44
C ASP A 51 -1.31 -2.29 -14.61
N ARG A 52 -1.91 -3.46 -14.33
CA ARG A 52 -1.29 -4.77 -14.60
C ARG A 52 -1.05 -5.05 -16.10
N ARG A 53 -1.94 -4.58 -16.98
CA ARG A 53 -1.79 -4.74 -18.44
C ARG A 53 -0.82 -3.73 -19.05
N LEU A 54 -0.78 -2.53 -18.49
CA LEU A 54 0.14 -1.46 -18.92
C LEU A 54 1.57 -1.71 -18.42
N SER A 55 1.72 -2.37 -17.27
CA SER A 55 3.00 -2.87 -16.80
C SER A 55 3.44 -4.05 -17.66
N ASP A 56 4.54 -3.85 -18.37
CA ASP A 56 5.15 -4.86 -19.23
C ASP A 56 5.48 -6.16 -18.46
N VAL A 57 5.71 -6.02 -17.15
CA VAL A 57 6.09 -7.09 -16.22
C VAL A 57 4.87 -7.78 -15.56
N LYS A 58 3.64 -7.54 -16.04
CA LYS A 58 2.38 -8.09 -15.47
C LYS A 58 2.21 -7.82 -13.96
N LYS A 59 2.82 -6.76 -13.43
CA LYS A 59 2.87 -6.42 -12.00
C LYS A 59 2.24 -5.05 -11.78
N HIS A 60 1.08 -5.03 -11.13
CA HIS A 60 0.25 -3.83 -10.92
C HIS A 60 0.95 -2.71 -10.11
N TYR A 61 1.93 -3.03 -9.25
CA TYR A 61 2.64 -2.03 -8.43
C TYR A 61 3.75 -1.29 -9.18
N VAL A 62 4.09 -1.71 -10.41
CA VAL A 62 5.10 -1.08 -11.26
C VAL A 62 4.41 -0.06 -12.16
N PRO A 63 4.46 1.25 -11.85
CA PRO A 63 3.87 2.26 -12.70
C PRO A 63 4.72 2.40 -13.97
N LYS A 64 4.07 2.53 -15.13
CA LYS A 64 4.72 3.13 -16.30
C LYS A 64 4.67 4.65 -16.15
N ALA A 65 5.65 5.21 -15.46
CA ALA A 65 5.96 6.63 -15.52
C ALA A 65 7.22 6.77 -16.39
N GLY A 66 7.19 7.65 -17.40
CA GLY A 66 8.40 8.00 -18.14
C GLY A 66 9.50 8.41 -17.15
N SER A 67 10.69 7.83 -17.31
CA SER A 67 11.97 8.19 -16.66
C SER A 67 11.88 9.29 -15.59
N GLY A 68 11.50 8.92 -14.37
CA GLY A 68 11.32 9.89 -13.29
C GLY A 68 11.23 9.24 -11.92
N GLY A 69 12.38 8.95 -11.33
CA GLY A 69 12.59 8.94 -9.89
C GLY A 69 11.96 7.82 -9.08
N ALA A 70 12.80 6.95 -8.55
CA ALA A 70 12.48 6.14 -7.38
C ALA A 70 11.84 6.98 -6.27
N GLY A 71 10.74 6.48 -5.69
CA GLY A 71 10.31 6.90 -4.35
C GLY A 71 9.30 8.05 -4.22
N GLN A 72 8.58 8.50 -5.25
CA GLN A 72 7.48 9.45 -5.03
C GLN A 72 6.16 8.72 -4.73
N THR A 73 5.87 8.61 -3.43
CA THR A 73 4.55 8.33 -2.86
C THR A 73 3.65 9.54 -3.08
N VAL A 74 2.96 9.62 -4.22
CA VAL A 74 1.67 10.35 -4.23
C VAL A 74 0.63 9.42 -3.61
N PRO A 75 -0.08 9.85 -2.56
CA PRO A 75 -1.24 9.11 -2.08
C PRO A 75 -2.15 8.84 -3.27
N VAL A 76 -2.66 7.61 -3.38
CA VAL A 76 -3.55 7.21 -4.47
C VAL A 76 -4.73 8.19 -4.59
N GLU A 77 -5.20 8.73 -3.46
CA GLU A 77 -6.20 9.78 -3.38
C GLU A 77 -5.79 11.10 -4.07
N VAL A 78 -4.52 11.50 -3.97
CA VAL A 78 -3.98 12.73 -4.60
C VAL A 78 -3.90 12.57 -6.11
N PHE A 79 -3.53 11.38 -6.61
CA PHE A 79 -3.55 11.09 -8.05
C PHE A 79 -4.98 11.11 -8.60
N TYR A 80 -5.93 10.49 -7.90
CA TYR A 80 -7.34 10.51 -8.33
C TYR A 80 -7.96 11.91 -8.27
N ARG A 81 -7.63 12.71 -7.25
CA ARG A 81 -8.09 14.10 -7.17
C ARG A 81 -7.53 14.94 -8.33
N LEU A 82 -6.27 14.72 -8.71
CA LEU A 82 -5.63 15.40 -9.85
C LEU A 82 -6.17 14.97 -11.22
N GLU A 83 -6.48 13.67 -11.42
CA GLU A 83 -7.13 13.17 -12.64
C GLU A 83 -8.57 13.65 -12.74
N SER A 84 -9.32 13.64 -11.63
CA SER A 84 -10.71 14.12 -11.60
C SER A 84 -10.80 15.63 -11.87
N SER A 85 -9.85 16.44 -11.39
CA SER A 85 -9.78 17.87 -11.76
C SER A 85 -9.39 18.08 -13.23
N ARG A 86 -8.60 17.19 -13.82
CA ARG A 86 -8.22 17.27 -15.25
C ARG A 86 -9.35 16.90 -16.20
N LEU A 87 -10.24 15.98 -15.79
CA LEU A 87 -11.44 15.62 -16.55
C LEU A 87 -12.55 16.69 -16.49
N ILE A 88 -12.53 17.59 -15.51
CA ILE A 88 -13.50 18.69 -15.38
C ILE A 88 -13.08 19.94 -16.20
N GLN A 89 -11.79 20.08 -16.55
CA GLN A 89 -11.26 21.17 -17.37
C GLN A 89 -11.26 20.88 -18.89
N ARG A 90 -11.91 19.81 -19.34
CA ARG A 90 -12.09 19.45 -20.75
C ARG A 90 -13.57 19.49 -21.11
#